data_AF-A0A8M1H0R0-F1
#
_entry.id   AF-A0A8M1H0R0-F1
#
_cell.length_a   1.000
_cell.length_b   1.000
_cell.length_c   1.000
_cell.angle_alpha   90.00
_cell.angle_beta   90.00
_cell.angle_gamma   90.00
#
_symmetry.space_group_name_H-M   'P 1'
#
loop_
_entity.id
_entity.type
_entity.pdbx_description
1 polymer ?
#
loop_
_entity_poly.entity_id
_entity_poly.type
_entity_poly.pdbx_seq_one_letter_code
_entity_poly.pdbx_strand_id
1 'polypeptide(L)'
;MGTAVMSAQELAACLCREGDQRLALGEPPLAAAFYLAAFSCHAPSAVRGVRAALAEARGAPVVATLEAWCRGDSQIPAIHWDGMTVVSLTGTLASAFLATLWPDHPAAVLHSLACLLAQGRHQEVARRCGTLLDARSQQALELQLTRALAWVLSGVQVDAGVADYLQAFASSADRTVAFVRTHQQPYLPVLIRTLQDYSSGRQEEAGCRGLLAALDPGGTWSDALSPEALLRSGRYEDCQAACSRALETDLTGSPPQGKSAVLVP
;
A
#
# COMPACT_ATOMS: atom_id res chain seq x y z
N MET A 1 -25.36 41.00 -14.00
CA MET A 1 -25.76 39.60 -13.73
C MET A 1 -24.69 39.01 -12.82
N GLY A 2 -24.99 38.84 -11.53
CA GLY A 2 -24.07 38.21 -10.60
C GLY A 2 -24.09 36.71 -10.81
N THR A 3 -22.95 36.10 -11.09
CA THR A 3 -22.77 34.65 -11.04
C THR A 3 -23.04 34.21 -9.61
N ALA A 4 -24.14 33.49 -9.38
CA ALA A 4 -24.43 32.91 -8.08
C ALA A 4 -23.33 31.89 -7.78
N VAL A 5 -22.49 32.19 -6.78
CA VAL A 5 -21.47 31.25 -6.30
C VAL A 5 -22.22 30.16 -5.52
N MET A 6 -22.29 28.96 -6.09
CA MET A 6 -22.86 27.80 -5.40
C MET A 6 -22.13 27.53 -4.09
N SER A 7 -22.87 27.21 -3.04
CA SER A 7 -22.27 26.76 -1.78
C SER A 7 -21.66 25.36 -1.92
N ALA A 8 -20.70 25.03 -1.05
CA ALA A 8 -20.08 23.70 -1.02
C ALA A 8 -21.11 22.58 -0.78
N GLN A 9 -22.16 22.87 -0.01
CA GLN A 9 -23.25 21.93 0.25
C GLN A 9 -24.09 21.67 -1.01
N GLU A 10 -24.43 22.72 -1.76
CA GLU A 10 -25.19 22.60 -3.02
C GLU A 10 -24.39 21.87 -4.08
N LEU A 11 -23.09 22.16 -4.19
CA LEU A 11 -22.17 21.46 -5.08
C LEU A 11 -22.11 19.96 -4.73
N ALA A 12 -21.90 19.63 -3.45
CA ALA A 12 -21.88 18.24 -3.00
C ALA A 12 -23.21 17.54 -3.27
N ALA A 13 -24.34 18.23 -3.14
CA ALA A 13 -25.66 17.68 -3.49
C ALA A 13 -25.81 17.42 -5.00
N CYS A 14 -25.30 18.30 -5.86
CA CYS A 14 -25.25 18.07 -7.31
C CYS A 14 -24.39 16.85 -7.66
N LEU A 15 -23.19 16.74 -7.07
CA LEU A 15 -22.29 15.61 -7.26
C LEU A 15 -22.90 14.29 -6.76
N CYS A 16 -23.60 14.30 -5.63
CA CYS A 16 -24.31 13.11 -5.14
C CYS A 16 -25.40 12.66 -6.12
N ARG A 17 -26.18 13.59 -6.69
CA ARG A 17 -27.22 13.26 -7.70
C ARG A 17 -26.61 12.65 -8.96
N GLU A 18 -25.47 13.16 -9.42
CA GLU A 18 -24.76 12.54 -10.54
C GLU A 18 -24.28 11.13 -10.16
N GLY A 19 -23.75 10.95 -8.94
CA GLY A 19 -23.41 9.64 -8.40
C GLY A 19 -24.60 8.66 -8.41
N ASP A 20 -25.78 9.10 -7.97
CA ASP A 20 -27.01 8.30 -7.98
C ASP A 20 -27.40 7.89 -9.42
N GLN A 21 -27.27 8.79 -10.38
CA GLN A 21 -27.53 8.51 -11.80
C GLN A 21 -26.57 7.47 -12.37
N ARG A 22 -25.27 7.60 -12.11
CA ARG A 22 -24.25 6.63 -12.54
C ARG A 22 -24.48 5.26 -11.93
N LEU A 23 -24.90 5.23 -10.67
CA LEU A 23 -25.25 4.00 -9.99
C LEU A 23 -26.47 3.32 -10.63
N ALA A 24 -27.49 4.09 -11.03
CA ALA A 24 -28.66 3.57 -11.75
C ALA A 24 -28.31 3.03 -13.15
N LEU A 25 -27.27 3.57 -13.78
CA LEU A 25 -26.72 3.07 -15.06
C LEU A 25 -25.80 1.85 -14.90
N GLY A 26 -25.55 1.40 -13.66
CA GLY A 26 -24.65 0.28 -13.41
C GLY A 26 -23.17 0.64 -13.55
N GLU A 27 -22.79 1.90 -13.29
CA GLU A 27 -21.42 2.42 -13.38
C GLU A 27 -20.82 2.70 -11.98
N PRO A 28 -20.56 1.67 -11.13
CA PRO A 28 -20.13 1.89 -9.75
C PRO A 28 -18.81 2.67 -9.58
N PRO A 29 -17.77 2.48 -10.43
CA PRO A 29 -16.55 3.29 -10.34
C PRO A 29 -16.78 4.77 -10.53
N LEU A 30 -17.63 5.15 -11.49
CA LEU A 30 -17.98 6.55 -11.74
C LEU A 30 -18.86 7.10 -10.62
N ALA A 31 -19.86 6.33 -10.17
CA ALA A 31 -20.70 6.72 -9.03
C ALA A 31 -19.87 7.02 -7.77
N ALA A 32 -18.95 6.11 -7.42
CA ALA A 32 -18.05 6.28 -6.28
C ALA A 32 -17.14 7.51 -6.44
N ALA A 33 -16.71 7.84 -7.66
CA ALA A 33 -15.86 9.00 -7.90
C ALA A 33 -16.63 10.30 -7.69
N PHE A 34 -17.89 10.37 -8.13
CA PHE A 34 -18.77 11.50 -7.86
C PHE A 34 -19.08 11.66 -6.37
N TYR A 35 -19.35 10.58 -5.64
CA TYR A 35 -19.49 10.68 -4.18
C TYR A 35 -18.20 11.09 -3.47
N LEU A 36 -17.04 10.62 -3.95
CA LEU A 36 -15.74 10.99 -3.40
C LEU A 36 -15.43 12.48 -3.64
N ALA A 37 -15.82 13.02 -4.80
CA ALA A 37 -15.78 14.45 -5.07
C ALA A 37 -16.76 15.24 -4.19
N ALA A 38 -17.97 14.73 -4.00
CA ALA A 38 -18.92 15.34 -3.07
C ALA A 38 -18.36 15.36 -1.64
N PHE A 39 -17.63 14.32 -1.25
CA PHE A 39 -17.00 14.20 0.07
C PHE A 39 -15.88 15.21 0.26
N SER A 40 -15.04 15.43 -0.78
CA SER A 40 -13.97 16.43 -0.72
C SER A 40 -14.50 17.86 -0.63
N CYS A 41 -15.68 18.14 -1.20
CA CYS A 41 -16.34 19.44 -1.07
C CYS A 41 -17.08 19.61 0.27
N HIS A 42 -17.89 18.62 0.66
CA HIS A 42 -18.72 18.66 1.87
C HIS A 42 -19.05 17.24 2.37
N ALA A 43 -18.16 16.71 3.22
CA ALA A 43 -18.24 15.36 3.78
C ALA A 43 -19.62 14.95 4.34
N PRO A 44 -20.33 15.78 5.15
CA PRO A 44 -21.63 15.38 5.70
C PRO A 44 -22.70 15.12 4.63
N SER A 45 -22.67 15.82 3.50
CA SER A 45 -23.62 15.61 2.40
C SER A 45 -23.35 14.28 1.69
N ALA A 46 -22.09 14.01 1.36
CA ALA A 46 -21.69 12.78 0.68
C ALA A 46 -21.97 11.53 1.53
N VAL A 47 -21.67 11.60 2.83
CA VAL A 47 -21.99 10.53 3.79
C VAL A 47 -23.49 10.28 3.84
N ARG A 48 -24.32 11.32 3.85
CA ARG A 48 -25.77 11.17 3.83
C ARG A 48 -26.26 10.54 2.53
N GLY A 49 -25.71 10.96 1.38
CA GLY A 49 -26.05 10.38 0.07
C GLY A 49 -25.74 8.90 -0.01
N VAL A 50 -24.51 8.50 0.34
CA VAL A 50 -24.12 7.07 0.31
C VAL A 50 -24.90 6.24 1.34
N ARG A 51 -25.19 6.78 2.53
CA ARG A 51 -26.05 6.09 3.51
C ARG A 51 -27.48 5.87 2.99
N ALA A 52 -28.03 6.82 2.26
CA ALA A 52 -29.33 6.65 1.61
C ALA A 52 -29.28 5.56 0.54
N ALA A 53 -28.27 5.58 -0.34
CA ALA A 53 -28.09 4.53 -1.35
C ALA A 53 -27.87 3.14 -0.73
N LEU A 54 -27.17 3.05 0.41
CA LEU A 54 -27.01 1.81 1.18
C LEU A 54 -28.33 1.31 1.78
N ALA A 55 -29.17 2.20 2.31
CA ALA A 55 -30.49 1.84 2.84
C ALA A 55 -31.42 1.24 1.77
N GLU A 56 -31.20 1.61 0.51
CA GLU A 56 -31.95 1.10 -0.64
C GLU A 56 -31.28 -0.11 -1.32
N ALA A 57 -30.27 -0.72 -0.69
CA ALA A 57 -29.48 -1.83 -1.21
C ALA A 57 -28.74 -1.54 -2.55
N ARG A 58 -28.64 -0.27 -2.94
CA ARG A 58 -27.91 0.17 -4.15
C ARG A 58 -26.47 0.55 -3.87
N GLY A 59 -26.13 0.88 -2.62
CA GLY A 59 -24.82 1.43 -2.23
C GLY A 59 -23.68 0.43 -2.07
N ALA A 60 -23.94 -0.89 -2.04
CA ALA A 60 -22.88 -1.89 -1.81
C ALA A 60 -21.74 -1.85 -2.87
N PRO A 61 -22.01 -1.70 -4.18
CA PRO A 61 -20.97 -1.55 -5.20
C PRO A 61 -20.10 -0.29 -5.03
N VAL A 62 -20.66 0.79 -4.48
CA VAL A 62 -19.92 2.03 -4.20
C VAL A 62 -18.89 1.77 -3.10
N VAL A 63 -19.29 1.09 -2.02
CA VAL A 63 -18.40 0.71 -0.92
C VAL A 63 -17.28 -0.19 -1.42
N ALA A 64 -17.61 -1.24 -2.17
CA ALA A 64 -16.63 -2.16 -2.74
C ALA A 64 -15.59 -1.42 -3.62
N THR A 65 -16.03 -0.41 -4.39
CA THR A 65 -15.14 0.42 -5.19
C THR A 65 -14.21 1.28 -4.31
N LEU A 66 -14.77 1.95 -3.29
CA LEU A 66 -13.97 2.75 -2.35
C LEU A 66 -12.92 1.89 -1.64
N GLU A 67 -13.27 0.66 -1.27
CA GLU A 67 -12.33 -0.28 -0.67
C GLU A 67 -11.20 -0.66 -1.62
N ALA A 68 -11.51 -0.96 -2.88
CA ALA A 68 -10.52 -1.27 -3.90
C ALA A 68 -9.53 -0.11 -4.11
N TRP A 69 -10.02 1.15 -4.08
CA TRP A 69 -9.16 2.33 -4.12
C TRP A 69 -8.30 2.52 -2.88
N CYS A 70 -8.79 2.14 -1.70
CA CYS A 70 -7.98 2.16 -0.47
C CYS A 70 -6.83 1.15 -0.53
N ARG A 71 -7.07 -0.02 -1.12
CA ARG A 71 -6.08 -1.10 -1.29
C ARG A 71 -5.11 -0.85 -2.45
N GLY A 72 -5.48 0.02 -3.39
CA GLY A 72 -4.72 0.25 -4.62
C GLY A 72 -5.01 -0.79 -5.72
N ASP A 73 -6.08 -1.57 -5.57
CA ASP A 73 -6.45 -2.65 -6.49
C ASP A 73 -7.06 -2.13 -7.80
N SER A 74 -7.54 -0.89 -7.81
CA SER A 74 -8.16 -0.26 -8.98
C SER A 74 -7.80 1.21 -9.09
N GLN A 75 -7.82 1.72 -10.33
CA GLN A 75 -7.60 3.14 -10.59
C GLN A 75 -8.86 3.95 -10.30
N ILE A 76 -8.67 5.19 -9.85
CA ILE A 76 -9.75 6.16 -9.66
C ILE A 76 -10.01 6.84 -11.01
N PRO A 77 -11.22 6.76 -11.58
CA PRO A 77 -11.50 7.38 -12.87
C PRO A 77 -11.47 8.90 -12.76
N ALA A 78 -10.96 9.55 -13.81
CA ALA A 78 -11.08 10.99 -13.95
C ALA A 78 -12.54 11.35 -14.23
N ILE A 79 -13.12 12.20 -13.39
CA ILE A 79 -14.48 12.72 -13.59
C ILE A 79 -14.44 14.17 -14.02
N HIS A 80 -15.41 14.52 -14.86
CA HIS A 80 -15.64 15.87 -15.32
C HIS A 80 -17.00 16.32 -14.80
N TRP A 81 -17.07 17.51 -14.24
CA TRP A 81 -18.30 18.12 -13.74
C TRP A 81 -18.37 19.57 -14.22
N ASP A 82 -19.43 19.91 -14.94
CA ASP A 82 -19.65 21.25 -15.52
C ASP A 82 -18.44 21.79 -16.32
N GLY A 83 -17.79 20.92 -17.09
CA GLY A 83 -16.58 21.26 -17.86
C GLY A 83 -15.28 21.33 -17.04
N MET A 84 -15.34 21.16 -15.71
CA MET A 84 -14.19 21.14 -14.82
C MET A 84 -13.76 19.70 -14.50
N THR A 85 -12.47 19.40 -14.62
CA THR A 85 -11.91 18.13 -14.17
C THR A 85 -11.76 18.14 -12.65
N VAL A 86 -12.20 17.08 -11.96
CA VAL A 86 -11.98 16.96 -10.50
C VAL A 86 -10.61 16.32 -10.27
N VAL A 87 -9.60 17.15 -10.00
CA VAL A 87 -8.18 16.76 -10.14
C VAL A 87 -7.55 16.12 -8.89
N SER A 88 -8.32 15.81 -7.84
CA SER A 88 -7.72 15.44 -6.54
C SER A 88 -8.29 14.18 -5.88
N LEU A 89 -8.93 13.30 -6.63
CA LEU A 89 -9.46 12.05 -6.06
C LEU A 89 -8.30 11.07 -5.79
N THR A 90 -8.13 10.68 -4.53
CA THR A 90 -7.01 9.83 -4.07
C THR A 90 -7.51 8.67 -3.20
N GLY A 91 -6.70 7.61 -3.08
CA GLY A 91 -6.96 6.51 -2.14
C GLY A 91 -7.04 6.99 -0.68
N THR A 92 -6.31 8.04 -0.33
CA THR A 92 -6.37 8.66 1.01
C THR A 92 -7.72 9.34 1.26
N LEU A 93 -8.29 10.02 0.27
CA LEU A 93 -9.66 10.54 0.38
C LEU A 93 -10.68 9.40 0.48
N ALA A 94 -10.51 8.31 -0.28
CA ALA A 94 -11.39 7.14 -0.20
C ALA A 94 -11.33 6.50 1.20
N SER A 95 -10.13 6.41 1.78
CA SER A 95 -9.93 5.92 3.14
C SER A 95 -10.59 6.83 4.18
N ALA A 96 -10.45 8.15 4.04
CA ALA A 96 -11.11 9.11 4.93
C ALA A 96 -12.64 9.02 4.81
N PHE A 97 -13.15 8.80 3.60
CA PHE A 97 -14.59 8.63 3.37
C PHE A 97 -15.10 7.35 4.03
N LEU A 98 -14.44 6.20 3.82
CA LEU A 98 -14.81 4.95 4.47
C LEU A 98 -14.73 5.04 6.00
N ALA A 99 -13.69 5.66 6.55
CA ALA A 99 -13.58 5.89 7.99
C ALA A 99 -14.71 6.80 8.54
N THR A 100 -15.20 7.74 7.74
CA THR A 100 -16.34 8.59 8.13
C THR A 100 -17.67 7.82 8.06
N LEU A 101 -17.80 6.89 7.11
CA LEU A 101 -18.97 6.01 7.01
C LEU A 101 -18.98 4.99 8.15
N TRP A 102 -17.85 4.35 8.41
CA TRP A 102 -17.59 3.33 9.42
C TRP A 102 -16.20 3.53 10.06
N PRO A 103 -16.12 4.02 11.31
CA PRO A 103 -14.87 4.39 11.99
C PRO A 103 -13.77 3.31 12.05
N ASP A 104 -14.14 2.03 11.99
CA ASP A 104 -13.20 0.90 12.01
C ASP A 104 -13.25 0.10 10.70
N HIS A 105 -13.58 0.76 9.58
CA HIS A 105 -13.66 0.08 8.29
C HIS A 105 -12.32 -0.60 7.96
N PRO A 106 -12.29 -1.91 7.69
CA PRO A 106 -11.04 -2.65 7.57
C PRO A 106 -10.08 -2.10 6.50
N ALA A 107 -10.60 -1.73 5.32
CA ALA A 107 -9.81 -1.11 4.25
C ALA A 107 -9.24 0.29 4.62
N ALA A 108 -9.98 1.08 5.39
CA ALA A 108 -9.54 2.41 5.80
C ALA A 108 -8.45 2.35 6.87
N VAL A 109 -8.59 1.40 7.82
CA VAL A 109 -7.59 1.15 8.85
C VAL A 109 -6.27 0.71 8.24
N LEU A 110 -6.28 -0.28 7.33
CA LEU A 110 -5.06 -0.73 6.66
C LEU A 110 -4.41 0.38 5.82
N HIS A 111 -5.19 1.18 5.10
CA HIS A 111 -4.65 2.32 4.36
C HIS A 111 -3.99 3.35 5.29
N SER A 112 -4.64 3.69 6.42
CA SER A 112 -4.07 4.59 7.42
C SER A 112 -2.74 4.07 8.00
N LEU A 113 -2.68 2.77 8.30
CA LEU A 113 -1.45 2.13 8.79
C LEU A 113 -0.34 2.13 7.72
N ALA A 114 -0.68 1.89 6.45
CA ALA A 114 0.27 1.97 5.34
C ALA A 114 0.84 3.40 5.19
N CYS A 115 0.01 4.44 5.32
CA CYS A 115 0.50 5.82 5.32
C CYS A 115 1.45 6.10 6.48
N LEU A 116 1.16 5.60 7.69
CA LEU A 116 2.04 5.75 8.85
C LEU A 116 3.37 5.00 8.67
N LEU A 117 3.35 3.82 8.04
CA LEU A 117 4.56 3.08 7.67
C LEU A 117 5.42 3.88 6.69
N ALA A 118 4.82 4.43 5.64
CA ALA A 118 5.53 5.25 4.65
C ALA A 118 6.13 6.54 5.28
N GLN A 119 5.52 7.04 6.35
CA GLN A 119 6.03 8.19 7.11
C GLN A 119 7.12 7.83 8.14
N GLY A 120 7.55 6.57 8.23
CA GLY A 120 8.56 6.13 9.20
C GLY A 120 8.03 5.98 10.63
N ARG A 121 6.70 6.05 10.85
CA ARG A 121 6.08 6.01 12.19
C ARG A 121 5.86 4.57 12.67
N HIS A 122 6.89 3.73 12.58
CA HIS A 122 6.79 2.28 12.76
C HIS A 122 6.27 1.85 14.14
N GLN A 123 6.74 2.48 15.22
CA GLN A 123 6.27 2.14 16.58
C GLN A 123 4.78 2.44 16.79
N GLU A 124 4.28 3.53 16.20
CA GLU A 124 2.87 3.88 16.27
C GLU A 124 2.01 2.88 15.49
N VAL A 125 2.48 2.42 14.33
CA VAL A 125 1.82 1.36 13.55
C VAL A 125 1.73 0.08 14.38
N ALA A 126 2.85 -0.34 14.99
CA ALA A 126 2.87 -1.56 15.80
C ALA A 126 1.89 -1.49 16.98
N ARG A 127 1.86 -0.36 17.70
CA ARG A 127 0.93 -0.11 18.81
C ARG A 127 -0.53 -0.17 18.36
N ARG A 128 -0.89 0.52 17.26
CA ARG A 128 -2.26 0.52 16.73
C ARG A 128 -2.70 -0.85 16.26
N CYS A 129 -1.84 -1.58 15.55
CA CYS A 129 -2.13 -2.95 15.13
C CYS A 129 -2.38 -3.84 16.35
N GLY A 130 -1.57 -3.71 17.42
CA GLY A 130 -1.79 -4.42 18.69
C GLY A 130 -3.19 -4.18 19.26
N THR A 131 -3.60 -2.91 19.40
CA THR A 131 -4.93 -2.57 19.94
C THR A 131 -6.08 -3.11 19.08
N LEU A 132 -5.91 -3.16 17.75
CA LEU A 132 -6.93 -3.66 16.83
C LEU A 132 -6.99 -5.19 16.81
N LEU A 133 -5.85 -5.86 17.01
CA LEU A 133 -5.77 -7.31 17.17
C LEU A 133 -6.44 -7.76 18.48
N ASP A 134 -6.20 -7.03 19.57
CA ASP A 134 -6.83 -7.30 20.87
C ASP A 134 -8.35 -7.14 20.82
N ALA A 135 -8.85 -6.21 20.01
CA ALA A 135 -10.27 -5.99 19.75
C ALA A 135 -10.93 -7.09 18.88
N ARG A 136 -10.21 -8.17 18.53
CA ARG A 136 -10.67 -9.31 17.71
C ARG A 136 -11.26 -8.91 16.36
N SER A 137 -10.45 -8.27 15.53
CA SER A 137 -10.84 -7.85 14.19
C SER A 137 -10.95 -9.03 13.19
N GLN A 138 -11.80 -8.87 12.17
CA GLN A 138 -11.90 -9.82 11.04
C GLN A 138 -10.65 -9.83 10.14
N GLN A 139 -9.71 -8.90 10.35
CA GLN A 139 -8.45 -8.74 9.60
C GLN A 139 -7.22 -9.11 10.44
N ALA A 140 -7.35 -10.13 11.28
CA ALA A 140 -6.26 -10.53 12.18
C ALA A 140 -4.95 -10.81 11.43
N LEU A 141 -5.00 -11.45 10.26
CA LEU A 141 -3.79 -11.75 9.48
C LEU A 141 -3.14 -10.48 8.91
N GLU A 142 -3.90 -9.62 8.24
CA GLU A 142 -3.37 -8.39 7.62
C GLU A 142 -2.77 -7.45 8.67
N LEU A 143 -3.46 -7.27 9.80
CA LEU A 143 -2.94 -6.46 10.91
C LEU A 143 -1.71 -7.08 11.56
N GLN A 144 -1.67 -8.41 11.69
CA GLN A 144 -0.48 -9.12 12.18
C GLN A 144 0.70 -8.90 11.25
N LEU A 145 0.52 -9.04 9.93
CA LEU A 145 1.58 -8.81 8.94
C LEU A 145 2.03 -7.35 8.89
N THR A 146 1.11 -6.39 9.03
CA THR A 146 1.44 -4.96 9.12
C THR A 146 2.19 -4.63 10.42
N ARG A 147 1.82 -5.24 11.56
CA ARG A 147 2.53 -5.11 12.83
C ARG A 147 3.93 -5.70 12.75
N ALA A 148 4.05 -6.90 12.17
CA ALA A 148 5.31 -7.60 11.97
C ALA A 148 6.29 -6.74 11.17
N LEU A 149 5.83 -6.18 10.05
CA LEU A 149 6.62 -5.25 9.24
C LEU A 149 7.08 -4.05 10.06
N ALA A 150 6.16 -3.45 10.82
CA ALA A 150 6.47 -2.28 11.64
C ALA A 150 7.56 -2.60 12.69
N TRP A 151 7.53 -3.78 13.31
CA TRP A 151 8.57 -4.22 14.23
C TRP A 151 9.92 -4.40 13.54
N VAL A 152 9.95 -5.08 12.38
CA VAL A 152 11.16 -5.25 11.57
C VAL A 152 11.76 -3.90 11.19
N LEU A 153 10.95 -2.97 10.67
CA LEU A 153 11.41 -1.65 10.24
C LEU A 153 11.81 -0.74 11.42
N SER A 154 11.28 -0.96 12.61
CA SER A 154 11.65 -0.20 13.82
C SER A 154 12.97 -0.65 14.44
N GLY A 155 13.42 -1.88 14.18
CA GLY A 155 14.57 -2.50 14.84
C GLY A 155 14.36 -2.90 16.31
N VAL A 156 13.21 -2.58 16.92
CA VAL A 156 12.99 -2.78 18.37
C VAL A 156 12.60 -4.22 18.72
N GLN A 157 11.71 -4.83 17.93
CA GLN A 157 11.17 -6.17 18.20
C GLN A 157 11.27 -7.06 16.96
N VAL A 158 12.46 -7.06 16.32
CA VAL A 158 12.69 -7.77 15.05
C VAL A 158 12.34 -9.26 15.15
N ASP A 159 12.78 -9.94 16.21
CA ASP A 159 12.48 -11.36 16.45
C ASP A 159 10.97 -11.63 16.54
N ALA A 160 10.21 -10.76 17.21
CA ALA A 160 8.76 -10.89 17.31
C ALA A 160 8.09 -10.62 15.96
N GLY A 161 8.61 -9.68 15.16
CA GLY A 161 8.16 -9.45 13.80
C GLY A 161 8.37 -10.66 12.90
N VAL A 162 9.56 -11.26 12.94
CA VAL A 162 9.85 -12.49 12.19
C VAL A 162 8.94 -13.62 12.64
N ALA A 163 8.76 -13.83 13.95
CA ALA A 163 7.85 -14.84 14.48
C ALA A 163 6.41 -14.65 13.99
N ASP A 164 5.90 -13.41 13.99
CA ASP A 164 4.57 -13.08 13.47
C ASP A 164 4.44 -13.43 11.97
N TYR A 165 5.47 -13.19 11.15
CA TYR A 165 5.48 -13.60 9.74
C TYR A 165 5.46 -15.12 9.58
N LEU A 166 6.28 -15.84 10.35
CA LEU A 166 6.35 -17.30 10.29
C LEU A 166 5.03 -17.93 10.73
N GLN A 167 4.40 -17.40 11.79
CA GLN A 167 3.10 -17.85 12.25
C GLN A 167 2.00 -17.60 11.20
N ALA A 168 1.99 -16.42 10.58
CA ALA A 168 1.06 -16.09 9.51
C ALA A 168 1.23 -17.03 8.31
N PHE A 169 2.48 -17.29 7.90
CA PHE A 169 2.81 -18.19 6.81
C PHE A 169 2.43 -19.64 7.10
N ALA A 170 2.69 -20.13 8.31
CA ALA A 170 2.28 -21.47 8.73
C ALA A 170 0.75 -21.63 8.78
N SER A 171 0.03 -20.55 9.09
CA SER A 171 -1.44 -20.56 9.12
C SER A 171 -2.07 -20.46 7.73
N SER A 172 -1.49 -19.64 6.84
CA SER A 172 -1.95 -19.46 5.46
C SER A 172 -0.84 -18.90 4.58
N ALA A 173 -0.11 -19.79 3.90
CA ALA A 173 1.02 -19.44 3.04
C ALA A 173 0.59 -18.52 1.89
N ASP A 174 -0.42 -18.93 1.11
CA ASP A 174 -0.87 -18.19 -0.07
C ASP A 174 -1.35 -16.77 0.26
N ARG A 175 -2.16 -16.65 1.33
CA ARG A 175 -2.69 -15.34 1.77
C ARG A 175 -1.58 -14.44 2.31
N THR A 176 -0.62 -15.01 3.04
CA THR A 176 0.55 -14.27 3.53
C THR A 176 1.39 -13.74 2.37
N VAL A 177 1.75 -14.61 1.42
CA VAL A 177 2.57 -14.22 0.26
C VAL A 177 1.86 -13.20 -0.60
N ALA A 178 0.57 -13.38 -0.87
CA ALA A 178 -0.24 -12.42 -1.62
C ALA A 178 -0.26 -11.05 -0.93
N PHE A 179 -0.52 -11.00 0.38
CA PHE A 179 -0.54 -9.75 1.14
C PHE A 179 0.82 -9.03 1.13
N VAL A 180 1.90 -9.77 1.38
CA VAL A 180 3.26 -9.21 1.39
C VAL A 180 3.64 -8.66 0.01
N ARG A 181 3.36 -9.40 -1.07
CA ARG A 181 3.68 -8.97 -2.44
C ARG A 181 2.86 -7.76 -2.89
N THR A 182 1.61 -7.64 -2.46
CA THR A 182 0.74 -6.52 -2.87
C THR A 182 0.96 -5.28 -2.01
N HIS A 183 1.05 -5.43 -0.69
CA HIS A 183 1.01 -4.29 0.24
C HIS A 183 2.35 -3.97 0.91
N GLN A 184 3.32 -4.88 0.83
CA GLN A 184 4.64 -4.71 1.46
C GLN A 184 5.78 -4.81 0.46
N GLN A 185 5.49 -4.79 -0.84
CA GLN A 185 6.46 -4.85 -1.93
C GLN A 185 7.67 -3.92 -1.73
N PRO A 186 7.50 -2.63 -1.35
CA PRO A 186 8.65 -1.72 -1.20
C PRO A 186 9.63 -2.13 -0.09
N TYR A 187 9.18 -2.98 0.84
CA TYR A 187 9.92 -3.41 2.02
C TYR A 187 10.45 -4.85 1.89
N LEU A 188 10.11 -5.56 0.80
CA LEU A 188 10.57 -6.92 0.53
C LEU A 188 12.08 -7.11 0.71
N PRO A 189 12.98 -6.27 0.15
CA PRO A 189 14.41 -6.47 0.35
C PRO A 189 14.84 -6.44 1.82
N VAL A 190 14.26 -5.53 2.63
CA VAL A 190 14.57 -5.45 4.06
C VAL A 190 14.04 -6.68 4.79
N LEU A 191 12.83 -7.12 4.45
CA LEU A 191 12.21 -8.30 5.04
C LEU A 191 12.99 -9.58 4.71
N ILE A 192 13.36 -9.79 3.44
CA ILE A 192 14.14 -10.95 2.98
C ILE A 192 15.48 -11.02 3.71
N ARG A 193 16.20 -9.90 3.78
CA ARG A 193 17.47 -9.86 4.53
C ARG A 193 17.28 -10.18 6.00
N THR A 194 16.25 -9.60 6.64
CA THR A 194 15.95 -9.87 8.05
C THR A 194 15.68 -11.35 8.30
N LEU A 195 14.95 -12.00 7.39
CA LEU A 195 14.68 -13.45 7.46
C LEU A 195 15.94 -14.29 7.25
N GLN A 196 16.85 -13.87 6.34
CA GLN A 196 18.15 -14.52 6.14
C GLN A 196 19.02 -14.43 7.39
N ASP A 197 19.18 -13.21 7.94
CA ASP A 197 19.94 -12.94 9.17
C ASP A 197 19.38 -13.78 10.34
N TYR A 198 18.05 -13.84 10.48
CA TYR A 198 17.37 -14.65 11.49
C TYR A 198 17.63 -16.16 11.33
N SER A 199 17.60 -16.67 10.10
CA SER A 199 17.81 -18.10 9.81
C SER A 199 19.24 -18.57 10.06
N SER A 200 20.24 -17.68 9.91
CA SER A 200 21.65 -18.02 10.11
C SER A 200 22.02 -18.35 11.56
N GLY A 201 21.17 -17.99 12.53
CA GLY A 201 21.44 -18.13 13.95
C GLY A 201 20.52 -19.08 14.73
N ARG A 202 19.54 -19.77 14.11
CA ARG A 202 18.47 -20.50 14.86
C ARG A 202 17.96 -21.78 14.18
N GLN A 203 17.34 -22.66 14.98
CA GLN A 203 16.75 -23.95 14.54
C GLN A 203 15.42 -23.86 13.76
N GLU A 204 14.74 -22.70 13.70
CA GLU A 204 13.49 -22.51 12.93
C GLU A 204 13.75 -22.35 11.41
N GLU A 205 14.75 -23.05 10.89
CA GLU A 205 15.23 -22.92 9.52
C GLU A 205 14.18 -23.31 8.48
N ALA A 206 13.32 -24.30 8.78
CA ALA A 206 12.37 -24.82 7.79
C ALA A 206 11.28 -23.80 7.43
N GLY A 207 10.71 -23.12 8.43
CA GLY A 207 9.71 -22.07 8.24
C GLY A 207 10.30 -20.85 7.53
N CYS A 208 11.47 -20.39 7.98
CA CYS A 208 12.19 -19.28 7.33
C CYS A 208 12.54 -19.59 5.87
N ARG A 209 13.10 -20.78 5.59
CA ARG A 209 13.40 -21.21 4.21
C ARG A 209 12.15 -21.26 3.34
N GLY A 210 11.03 -21.77 3.87
CA GLY A 210 9.77 -21.83 3.15
C GLY A 210 9.23 -20.45 2.79
N LEU A 211 9.22 -19.52 3.76
CA LEU A 211 8.78 -18.15 3.52
C LEU A 211 9.72 -17.41 2.55
N LEU A 212 11.04 -17.56 2.70
CA LEU A 212 12.03 -16.98 1.80
C LEU A 212 11.85 -17.48 0.36
N ALA A 213 11.71 -18.79 0.15
CA ALA A 213 11.46 -19.36 -1.17
C ALA A 213 10.15 -18.86 -1.80
N ALA A 214 9.13 -18.59 -0.98
CA ALA A 214 7.86 -18.06 -1.46
C ALA A 214 7.91 -16.55 -1.79
N LEU A 215 8.68 -15.76 -1.03
CA LEU A 215 8.82 -14.32 -1.27
C LEU A 215 9.85 -13.99 -2.36
N ASP A 216 10.92 -14.78 -2.46
CA ASP A 216 12.01 -14.62 -3.43
C ASP A 216 12.38 -15.97 -4.08
N PRO A 217 11.53 -16.49 -4.98
CA PRO A 217 11.77 -17.78 -5.63
C PRO A 217 13.00 -17.78 -6.55
N GLY A 218 13.50 -16.61 -6.95
CA GLY A 218 14.65 -16.47 -7.83
C GLY A 218 15.96 -16.10 -7.13
N GLY A 219 15.94 -15.85 -5.82
CA GLY A 219 17.08 -15.27 -5.10
C GLY A 219 17.45 -13.86 -5.58
N THR A 220 16.56 -13.17 -6.29
CA THR A 220 16.91 -11.88 -6.93
C THR A 220 17.20 -10.79 -5.91
N TRP A 221 16.67 -10.91 -4.69
CA TRP A 221 16.88 -9.92 -3.63
C TRP A 221 18.07 -10.24 -2.74
N SER A 222 18.67 -11.44 -2.82
CA SER A 222 19.96 -11.69 -2.16
C SER A 222 21.08 -10.83 -2.76
N ASP A 223 20.91 -10.45 -4.04
CA ASP A 223 21.93 -9.73 -4.81
C ASP A 223 21.57 -8.27 -5.09
N ALA A 224 20.27 -7.91 -5.08
CA ALA A 224 19.78 -6.60 -5.51
C ALA A 224 19.32 -5.69 -4.35
N LEU A 225 20.24 -5.01 -3.69
CA LEU A 225 19.95 -3.75 -3.01
C LEU A 225 20.78 -2.66 -3.67
N SER A 226 20.11 -1.74 -4.37
CA SER A 226 20.80 -0.61 -4.99
C SER A 226 21.41 0.27 -3.90
N PRO A 227 22.63 0.80 -4.09
CA PRO A 227 23.27 1.70 -3.15
C PRO A 227 22.39 2.89 -2.74
N GLU A 228 21.56 3.40 -3.66
CA GLU A 228 20.65 4.51 -3.42
C GLU A 228 19.53 4.18 -2.43
N ALA A 229 19.03 2.95 -2.44
CA ALA A 229 18.03 2.49 -1.46
C ALA A 229 18.66 2.35 -0.06
N LEU A 230 19.90 1.85 0.00
CA LEU A 230 20.66 1.71 1.24
C LEU A 230 20.97 3.08 1.87
N LEU A 231 21.35 4.07 1.06
CA LEU A 231 21.57 5.45 1.51
C LEU A 231 20.31 6.10 2.07
N ARG A 232 19.16 5.96 1.40
CA ARG A 232 17.89 6.55 1.88
C ARG A 232 17.41 5.95 3.20
N SER A 233 17.81 4.72 3.50
CA SER A 233 17.49 4.03 4.76
C SER A 233 18.48 4.32 5.91
N GLY A 234 19.51 5.16 5.69
CA GLY A 234 20.51 5.51 6.70
C GLY A 234 21.54 4.41 6.99
N ARG A 235 21.65 3.40 6.11
CA ARG A 235 22.52 2.22 6.29
C ARG A 235 23.79 2.34 5.45
N TYR A 236 24.70 3.17 5.92
CA TYR A 236 25.89 3.59 5.18
C TYR A 236 26.93 2.48 4.95
N GLU A 237 27.15 1.59 5.92
CA GLU A 237 28.13 0.49 5.81
C GLU A 237 27.72 -0.54 4.74
N ASP A 238 26.42 -0.86 4.68
CA ASP A 238 25.88 -1.76 3.66
C ASP A 238 25.90 -1.13 2.26
N CYS A 239 25.63 0.18 2.18
CA CYS A 239 25.80 0.92 0.93
C CYS A 239 27.25 0.87 0.48
N GLN A 240 28.20 1.05 1.39
CA GLN A 240 29.62 0.99 1.07
C GLN A 240 30.00 -0.39 0.52
N ALA A 241 29.57 -1.47 1.17
CA ALA A 241 29.81 -2.83 0.70
C ALA A 241 29.16 -3.15 -0.65
N ALA A 242 27.96 -2.61 -0.91
CA ALA A 242 27.29 -2.74 -2.21
C ALA A 242 28.03 -1.97 -3.32
N CYS A 243 28.45 -0.72 -3.04
CA CYS A 243 29.26 0.08 -3.97
C CYS A 243 30.62 -0.58 -4.27
N SER A 244 31.30 -1.12 -3.25
CA SER A 244 32.59 -1.80 -3.42
C SER A 244 32.47 -3.02 -4.31
N ARG A 245 31.44 -3.86 -4.12
CA ARG A 245 31.18 -5.03 -4.99
C ARG A 245 30.88 -4.64 -6.43
N ALA A 246 30.10 -3.58 -6.64
CA ALA A 246 29.79 -3.07 -7.99
C ALA A 246 31.05 -2.58 -8.72
N LEU A 247 31.95 -1.90 -8.00
CA LEU A 247 33.23 -1.44 -8.54
C LEU A 247 34.19 -2.60 -8.85
N GLU A 248 34.20 -3.66 -8.04
CA GLU A 248 35.00 -4.86 -8.29
C GLU A 248 34.50 -5.65 -9.52
N THR A 249 33.20 -5.68 -9.77
CA THR A 249 32.63 -6.29 -10.98
C THR A 249 32.95 -5.50 -12.25
N ASP A 250 33.02 -4.17 -12.20
CA ASP A 250 33.43 -3.34 -13.34
C ASP A 250 34.93 -3.49 -13.66
N LEU A 251 35.77 -3.73 -12.64
CA LEU A 251 37.21 -3.95 -12.82
C LEU A 251 37.55 -5.34 -13.37
N THR A 252 36.62 -6.29 -13.30
CA THR A 252 36.78 -7.66 -13.82
C THR A 252 36.08 -7.89 -15.16
N GLY A 253 35.35 -6.89 -15.68
CA GLY A 253 34.78 -6.88 -17.03
C GLY A 253 35.84 -6.66 -18.12
N SER A 254 35.92 -7.57 -19.09
CA SER A 254 36.87 -7.51 -20.20
C SER A 254 36.78 -6.19 -21.00
N PRO A 255 37.91 -5.67 -21.54
CA PRO A 255 37.91 -4.41 -22.27
C PRO A 255 37.09 -4.49 -23.56
N PRO A 256 36.43 -3.40 -23.98
CA PRO A 256 35.66 -3.36 -25.21
C PRO A 256 36.59 -3.58 -26.41
N GLN A 257 36.27 -4.57 -27.25
CA GLN A 257 36.98 -4.81 -28.51
C GLN A 257 36.93 -3.55 -29.38
N GLY A 258 38.07 -2.90 -29.52
CA GLY A 258 38.26 -1.71 -30.33
C GLY A 258 37.95 -2.00 -31.79
N LYS A 259 37.09 -1.16 -32.38
CA LYS A 259 36.84 -1.12 -33.82
C LYS A 259 38.12 -0.69 -34.52
N SER A 260 38.73 -1.57 -35.31
CA SER A 260 39.83 -1.22 -36.21
C SER A 260 39.36 -0.18 -37.23
N ALA A 261 39.95 1.01 -37.18
CA ALA A 261 39.88 1.98 -38.27
C ALA A 261 40.85 1.51 -39.38
N VAL A 262 40.27 1.27 -40.55
CA VAL A 262 40.99 0.97 -41.81
C VAL A 262 41.67 2.26 -42.28
N LEU A 263 42.99 2.22 -42.45
CA LEU A 263 43.74 3.20 -43.24
C LEU A 263 43.68 2.77 -44.71
N VAL A 264 43.24 3.67 -45.60
CA VAL A 264 43.34 3.55 -47.06
C VAL A 264 44.39 4.58 -47.53
N PRO A 265 45.28 4.23 -48.49
CA PRO A 265 46.58 4.90 -48.71
C PRO A 265 46.50 6.34 -49.24
#